data_AF-A0A2E7QVG1-F1
#
_entry.id   AF-A0A2E7QVG1-F1
#
_cell.length_a   1.000
_cell.length_b   1.000
_cell.length_c   1.000
_cell.angle_alpha   90.00
_cell.angle_beta   90.00
_cell.angle_gamma   90.00
#
_symmetry.space_group_name_H-M   'P 1'
#
loop_
_entity.id
_entity.type
_entity.pdbx_description
1 polymer ?
#
loop_
_entity_poly.entity_id
_entity_poly.type
_entity_poly.pdbx_seq_one_letter_code
_entity_poly.pdbx_strand_id
1 'polypeptide(L)'
;MELYVLFTVGIAFFCGGVVKGVVGMGLPLTAIALMTIVIDFEIAIPLLLVPIIVTNSIQAVQGGNFKNLIRKFWGMLLAAGVGIFVGAYALYRLDPTYLLIGLGIVVCLYSINNLLTFRFSISENSIPLVSPFVGLLSGFLAGTTGAVGIPIAIYFQLLKMKKSIFVQAVGIQFLFTGLVLTFALFREGGLQNNAIIGSTIALIPTALGMWFGWLIRNRVSEEKFRVCLYFVLLFIGLNLIRKGIF
;
A
#
# COMPACT_ATOMS: atom_id res chain seq x y z
N MET A 1 7.95 -7.23 -22.51
CA MET A 1 8.29 -6.05 -21.69
C MET A 1 9.73 -5.67 -22.01
N GLU A 2 10.00 -4.41 -22.30
CA GLU A 2 11.37 -3.97 -22.58
C GLU A 2 12.26 -4.12 -21.35
N LEU A 3 13.58 -4.29 -21.57
CA LEU A 3 14.54 -4.56 -20.49
C LEU A 3 14.51 -3.47 -19.41
N TYR A 4 14.36 -2.20 -19.81
CA TYR A 4 14.29 -1.09 -18.87
C TYR A 4 13.06 -1.18 -17.95
N VAL A 5 11.92 -1.68 -18.44
CA VAL A 5 10.70 -1.84 -17.64
C VAL A 5 10.90 -2.90 -16.56
N LEU A 6 11.47 -4.05 -16.92
CA LEU A 6 11.77 -5.12 -15.96
C LEU A 6 12.72 -4.64 -14.86
N PHE A 7 13.72 -3.85 -15.24
CA PHE A 7 14.66 -3.25 -14.29
C PHE A 7 13.97 -2.25 -13.36
N THR A 8 13.12 -1.37 -13.89
CA THR A 8 12.33 -0.42 -13.07
C THR A 8 11.39 -1.14 -12.12
N VAL A 9 10.71 -2.20 -12.56
CA VAL A 9 9.85 -3.03 -11.70
C VAL A 9 10.67 -3.66 -10.57
N GLY A 10 11.83 -4.25 -10.90
CA GLY A 10 12.73 -4.82 -9.90
C GLY A 10 13.19 -3.80 -8.85
N ILE A 11 13.60 -2.61 -9.29
CA ILE A 11 13.97 -1.49 -8.40
C ILE A 11 12.77 -1.06 -7.56
N ALA A 12 11.59 -0.90 -8.14
CA ALA A 12 10.40 -0.47 -7.44
C ALA A 12 10.04 -1.42 -6.28
N PHE A 13 10.08 -2.73 -6.54
CA PHE A 13 9.86 -3.74 -5.50
C PHE A 13 10.99 -3.81 -4.48
N PHE A 14 12.24 -3.64 -4.89
CA PHE A 14 13.36 -3.54 -3.95
C PHE A 14 13.20 -2.34 -3.01
N CYS A 15 12.96 -1.14 -3.55
CA CYS A 15 12.72 0.07 -2.77
C CYS A 15 11.49 -0.07 -1.86
N GLY A 16 10.38 -0.62 -2.37
CA GLY A 16 9.19 -0.90 -1.55
C GLY A 16 9.47 -1.91 -0.44
N GLY A 17 10.30 -2.92 -0.72
CA GLY A 17 10.83 -3.87 0.26
C GLY A 17 11.64 -3.17 1.33
N VAL A 18 12.59 -2.29 0.96
CA VAL A 18 13.42 -1.52 1.91
C VAL A 18 12.55 -0.69 2.84
N VAL A 19 11.60 0.06 2.28
CA VAL A 19 10.65 0.87 3.07
C VAL A 19 9.88 0.00 4.06
N LYS A 20 9.35 -1.14 3.60
CA LYS A 20 8.63 -2.09 4.45
C LYS A 20 9.53 -2.74 5.51
N GLY A 21 10.78 -3.04 5.22
CA GLY A 21 11.75 -3.58 6.17
C GLY A 21 12.09 -2.61 7.30
N VAL A 22 12.19 -1.31 6.98
CA VAL A 22 12.47 -0.27 7.99
C VAL A 22 11.22 0.06 8.81
N VAL A 23 10.10 0.36 8.14
CA VAL A 23 8.90 0.96 8.74
C VAL A 23 7.86 -0.09 9.16
N GLY A 24 7.87 -1.26 8.53
CA GLY A 24 6.84 -2.30 8.67
C GLY A 24 5.67 -2.17 7.69
N MET A 25 5.61 -1.09 6.92
CA MET A 25 4.55 -0.83 5.93
C MET A 25 5.08 0.01 4.78
N GLY A 26 4.29 0.20 3.71
CA GLY A 26 4.61 1.12 2.62
C GLY A 26 5.07 0.49 1.30
N LEU A 27 5.29 -0.83 1.25
CA LEU A 27 5.68 -1.53 0.01
C LEU A 27 4.76 -1.21 -1.19
N PRO A 28 3.42 -1.34 -1.09
CA PRO A 28 2.55 -1.13 -2.24
C PRO A 28 2.62 0.31 -2.75
N LEU A 29 2.62 1.26 -1.81
CA LEU A 29 2.71 2.68 -2.10
C LEU A 29 3.99 3.04 -2.85
N THR A 30 5.15 2.64 -2.31
CA THR A 30 6.45 2.92 -2.93
C THR A 30 6.60 2.22 -4.27
N ALA A 31 6.21 0.95 -4.36
CA ALA A 31 6.34 0.18 -5.59
C ALA A 31 5.44 0.73 -6.70
N ILE A 32 4.17 1.04 -6.41
CA ILE A 32 3.27 1.68 -7.39
C ILE A 32 3.83 3.01 -7.85
N ALA A 33 4.20 3.89 -6.92
CA ALA A 33 4.63 5.25 -7.26
C ALA A 33 5.85 5.25 -8.20
N LEU A 34 6.72 4.24 -8.10
CA LEU A 34 7.88 4.05 -8.98
C LEU A 34 7.52 3.32 -10.29
N MET A 35 6.69 2.27 -10.23
CA MET A 35 6.27 1.52 -11.42
C MET A 35 5.45 2.38 -12.37
N THR A 36 4.53 3.21 -11.85
CA THR A 36 3.61 4.01 -12.67
C THR A 36 4.27 5.15 -13.44
N ILE A 37 5.57 5.34 -13.22
CA ILE A 37 6.41 6.19 -14.07
C ILE A 37 6.52 5.59 -15.47
N VAL A 38 6.63 4.26 -15.59
CA VAL A 38 6.94 3.55 -16.85
C VAL A 38 5.87 2.58 -17.34
N ILE A 39 4.96 2.13 -16.48
CA ILE A 39 3.86 1.21 -16.84
C ILE A 39 2.53 1.70 -16.26
N ASP A 40 1.42 1.26 -16.83
CA ASP A 40 0.10 1.66 -16.35
C ASP A 40 -0.35 0.89 -15.11
N PHE A 41 -1.34 1.43 -14.41
CA PHE A 41 -1.92 0.83 -13.21
C PHE A 41 -2.42 -0.59 -13.43
N GLU A 42 -3.06 -0.85 -14.58
CA GLU A 42 -3.60 -2.16 -14.95
C GLU A 42 -2.52 -3.25 -15.00
N ILE A 43 -1.26 -2.87 -15.29
CA ILE A 43 -0.11 -3.76 -15.30
C ILE A 43 0.57 -3.78 -13.93
N ALA A 44 0.71 -2.61 -13.28
CA ALA A 44 1.44 -2.45 -12.04
C ALA A 44 0.75 -3.10 -10.83
N ILE A 45 -0.57 -2.97 -10.71
CA ILE A 45 -1.34 -3.43 -9.55
C ILE A 45 -1.30 -4.97 -9.41
N PRO A 46 -1.53 -5.77 -10.47
CA PRO A 46 -1.38 -7.23 -10.41
C PRO A 46 -0.02 -7.72 -9.92
N LEU A 47 1.06 -7.00 -10.26
CA LEU A 47 2.43 -7.37 -9.84
C LEU A 47 2.60 -7.30 -8.32
N LEU A 48 1.80 -6.51 -7.60
CA LEU A 48 1.91 -6.39 -6.14
C LEU A 48 1.34 -7.57 -5.37
N LEU A 49 0.45 -8.37 -5.97
CA LEU A 49 -0.43 -9.28 -5.24
C LEU A 49 0.33 -10.31 -4.42
N VAL A 50 1.26 -11.05 -5.04
CA VAL A 50 2.04 -12.09 -4.35
C VAL A 50 2.93 -11.49 -3.26
N PRO A 51 3.75 -10.43 -3.52
CA PRO A 51 4.51 -9.76 -2.48
C PRO A 51 3.64 -9.27 -1.31
N ILE A 52 2.49 -8.66 -1.58
CA ILE A 52 1.56 -8.21 -0.54
C ILE A 52 1.06 -9.39 0.28
N ILE A 53 0.52 -10.43 -0.36
CA ILE A 53 -0.10 -11.55 0.35
C ILE A 53 0.96 -12.26 1.20
N VAL A 54 2.11 -12.63 0.63
CA VAL A 54 3.15 -13.38 1.33
C VAL A 54 3.71 -12.59 2.52
N THR A 55 4.16 -11.35 2.29
CA THR A 55 4.82 -10.56 3.34
C THR A 55 3.86 -10.10 4.44
N ASN A 56 2.56 -9.95 4.14
CA ASN A 56 1.56 -9.58 5.14
C ASN A 56 0.93 -10.80 5.83
N SER A 57 0.98 -11.99 5.24
CA SER A 57 0.60 -13.24 5.93
C SER A 57 1.46 -13.47 7.16
N ILE A 58 2.77 -13.26 7.02
CA ILE A 58 3.74 -13.36 8.11
C ILE A 58 3.42 -12.31 9.20
N GLN A 59 3.19 -11.04 8.83
CA GLN A 59 2.85 -9.99 9.81
C GLN A 59 1.49 -10.21 10.48
N ALA A 60 0.50 -10.75 9.77
CA ALA A 60 -0.84 -10.99 10.31
C ALA A 60 -0.83 -12.01 11.44
N VAL A 61 0.06 -13.01 11.40
CA VAL A 61 0.15 -14.04 12.44
C VAL A 61 1.12 -13.66 13.57
N GLN A 62 2.06 -12.74 13.32
CA GLN A 62 3.00 -12.24 14.32
C GLN A 62 2.34 -11.20 15.24
N GLY A 63 1.94 -11.61 16.45
CA GLY A 63 1.46 -10.69 17.48
C GLY A 63 0.36 -11.23 18.41
N GLY A 64 -0.16 -12.44 18.16
CA GLY A 64 -1.08 -13.15 19.08
C GLY A 64 -2.49 -12.56 19.20
N ASN A 65 -2.79 -11.43 18.56
CA ASN A 65 -4.07 -10.72 18.69
C ASN A 65 -5.00 -10.88 17.48
N PHE A 66 -4.72 -11.85 16.58
CA PHE A 66 -5.40 -11.99 15.28
C PHE A 66 -6.94 -11.98 15.38
N LYS A 67 -7.53 -12.85 16.20
CA LYS A 67 -8.99 -12.93 16.37
C LYS A 67 -9.59 -11.64 16.93
N ASN A 68 -8.89 -11.00 17.87
CA ASN A 68 -9.34 -9.75 18.48
C ASN A 68 -9.27 -8.59 17.50
N LEU A 69 -8.22 -8.51 16.68
CA LEU A 69 -8.07 -7.48 15.66
C LEU A 69 -9.10 -7.62 14.53
N ILE A 70 -9.38 -8.85 14.07
CA ILE A 70 -10.48 -9.08 13.13
C ILE A 70 -11.80 -8.63 13.73
N ARG A 71 -12.12 -9.03 14.96
CA ARG A 71 -13.36 -8.60 15.64
C ARG A 71 -13.40 -7.09 15.86
N LYS A 72 -12.28 -6.44 16.13
CA LYS A 72 -12.21 -4.98 16.37
C LYS A 72 -12.39 -4.18 15.07
N PHE A 73 -11.87 -4.68 13.96
CA PHE A 73 -11.85 -3.97 12.67
C PHE A 73 -12.69 -4.62 11.57
N TRP A 74 -13.65 -5.49 11.91
CA TRP A 74 -14.46 -6.22 10.92
C TRP A 74 -15.22 -5.27 9.97
N GLY A 75 -15.79 -4.18 10.48
CA GLY A 75 -16.48 -3.17 9.68
C GLY A 75 -15.53 -2.46 8.71
N MET A 76 -14.27 -2.26 9.10
CA MET A 76 -13.22 -1.74 8.22
C MET A 76 -12.93 -2.71 7.07
N LEU A 77 -12.78 -4.00 7.39
CA LEU A 77 -12.48 -5.05 6.40
C LEU A 77 -13.61 -5.15 5.38
N LEU A 78 -14.87 -5.25 5.82
CA LEU A 78 -16.01 -5.33 4.91
C LEU A 78 -16.11 -4.10 4.01
N ALA A 79 -16.02 -2.90 4.59
CA ALA A 79 -16.07 -1.66 3.82
C ALA A 79 -14.90 -1.54 2.83
N ALA A 80 -13.69 -1.97 3.23
CA ALA A 80 -12.55 -2.05 2.32
C ALA A 80 -12.82 -3.01 1.16
N GLY A 81 -13.45 -4.16 1.43
CA GLY A 81 -13.84 -5.09 0.37
C GLY A 81 -14.75 -4.44 -0.67
N VAL A 82 -15.79 -3.74 -0.22
CA VAL A 82 -16.69 -2.98 -1.10
C VAL A 82 -15.90 -1.93 -1.89
N GLY A 83 -15.07 -1.15 -1.22
CA GLY A 83 -14.22 -0.13 -1.85
C GLY A 83 -13.33 -0.73 -2.93
N ILE A 84 -12.72 -1.89 -2.69
CA ILE A 84 -11.83 -2.57 -3.65
C ILE A 84 -12.59 -2.97 -4.91
N PHE A 85 -13.80 -3.53 -4.80
CA PHE A 85 -14.59 -3.88 -5.98
C PHE A 85 -14.98 -2.64 -6.80
N VAL A 86 -15.43 -1.58 -6.12
CA VAL A 86 -15.77 -0.32 -6.79
C VAL A 86 -14.53 0.30 -7.45
N GLY A 87 -13.39 0.25 -6.76
CA GLY A 87 -12.13 0.80 -7.26
C GLY A 87 -11.55 0.01 -8.42
N ALA A 88 -11.57 -1.32 -8.35
CA ALA A 88 -11.13 -2.19 -9.46
C ALA A 88 -12.05 -2.04 -10.67
N TYR A 89 -13.36 -1.92 -10.47
CA TYR A 89 -14.30 -1.61 -11.55
C TYR A 89 -13.98 -0.27 -12.23
N ALA A 90 -13.63 0.75 -11.42
CA ALA A 90 -13.26 2.07 -11.91
C ALA A 90 -11.88 2.09 -12.60
N LEU A 91 -10.91 1.28 -12.14
CA LEU A 91 -9.59 1.14 -12.75
C LEU A 91 -9.66 0.87 -14.26
N TYR A 92 -10.53 -0.05 -14.69
CA TYR A 92 -10.67 -0.45 -16.10
C TYR A 92 -11.63 0.42 -16.93
N ARG A 93 -12.16 1.51 -16.35
CA ARG A 93 -13.20 2.34 -16.98
C ARG A 93 -12.93 3.84 -16.91
N LEU A 94 -12.08 4.28 -15.99
CA LEU A 94 -11.65 5.66 -15.90
C LEU A 94 -10.45 5.90 -16.81
N ASP A 95 -10.35 7.12 -17.32
CA ASP A 95 -9.14 7.57 -18.01
C ASP A 95 -7.93 7.46 -17.03
N PRO A 96 -6.83 6.80 -17.43
CA PRO A 96 -5.63 6.67 -16.62
C PRO A 96 -5.09 7.99 -16.08
N THR A 97 -5.34 9.09 -16.79
CA THR A 97 -5.01 10.47 -16.38
C THR A 97 -5.60 10.80 -15.01
N TYR A 98 -6.89 10.51 -14.79
CA TYR A 98 -7.55 10.81 -13.51
C TYR A 98 -6.98 9.96 -12.38
N LEU A 99 -6.58 8.72 -12.67
CA LEU A 99 -5.96 7.83 -11.69
C LEU A 99 -4.56 8.33 -11.29
N LEU A 100 -3.77 8.82 -12.25
CA LEU A 100 -2.45 9.41 -12.01
C LEU A 100 -2.54 10.68 -11.15
N ILE A 101 -3.42 11.61 -11.54
CA ILE A 101 -3.64 12.86 -10.79
C ILE A 101 -4.15 12.55 -9.38
N GLY A 102 -5.17 11.69 -9.26
CA GLY A 102 -5.75 11.29 -7.99
C GLY A 102 -4.72 10.65 -7.06
N LEU A 103 -3.92 9.69 -7.56
CA LEU A 103 -2.84 9.09 -6.79
C LEU A 103 -1.83 10.15 -6.35
N GLY A 104 -1.38 11.00 -7.27
CA GLY A 104 -0.41 12.04 -6.98
C GLY A 104 -0.87 12.98 -5.86
N ILE A 105 -2.14 13.42 -5.90
CA ILE A 105 -2.75 14.23 -4.83
C ILE A 105 -2.72 13.48 -3.50
N VAL A 106 -3.17 12.22 -3.46
CA VAL A 106 -3.21 11.43 -2.23
C VAL A 106 -1.80 11.21 -1.65
N VAL A 107 -0.81 10.93 -2.50
CA VAL A 107 0.60 10.78 -2.09
C VAL A 107 1.14 12.09 -1.52
N CYS A 108 0.88 13.22 -2.18
CA CYS A 108 1.30 14.54 -1.72
C CYS A 108 0.69 14.88 -0.35
N LEU A 109 -0.63 14.70 -0.20
CA LEU A 109 -1.32 14.95 1.06
C LEU A 109 -0.79 14.05 2.18
N TYR A 110 -0.55 12.77 1.90
CA TYR A 110 0.05 11.84 2.86
C TYR A 110 1.44 12.29 3.29
N SER A 111 2.32 12.62 2.34
CA SER A 111 3.68 13.09 2.63
C SER A 111 3.69 14.39 3.44
N ILE A 112 2.90 15.38 3.04
CA ILE A 112 2.80 16.67 3.73
C ILE A 112 2.30 16.48 5.16
N ASN A 113 1.22 15.70 5.35
CA ASN A 113 0.67 15.44 6.68
C ASN A 113 1.70 14.80 7.62
N ASN A 114 2.50 13.85 7.12
CA ASN A 114 3.53 13.18 7.92
C ASN A 114 4.79 14.04 8.14
N LEU A 115 5.10 14.97 7.24
CA LEU A 115 6.20 15.94 7.42
C LEU A 115 5.83 17.04 8.44
N LEU A 116 4.57 17.49 8.44
CA LEU A 116 4.08 18.52 9.37
C LEU A 116 3.75 17.98 10.77
N THR A 117 3.88 16.67 10.98
CA THR A 117 3.78 15.99 12.29
C THR A 117 2.49 16.32 13.05
N PHE A 118 1.33 16.33 12.37
CA PHE A 118 0.05 16.57 13.04
C PHE A 118 -0.24 15.51 14.11
N ARG A 119 -0.24 15.90 15.38
CA ARG A 119 -0.43 15.00 16.54
C ARG A 119 -1.90 14.95 16.98
N PHE A 120 -2.74 14.33 16.17
CA PHE A 120 -4.11 14.01 16.59
C PHE A 120 -4.17 12.62 17.22
N SER A 121 -5.17 12.38 18.07
CA SER A 121 -5.49 11.03 18.55
C SER A 121 -6.96 10.78 18.44
N ILE A 122 -7.31 9.58 17.99
CA ILE A 122 -8.70 9.16 17.85
C ILE A 122 -9.05 8.27 19.05
N SER A 123 -10.22 8.53 19.67
CA SER A 123 -10.72 7.71 20.77
C SER A 123 -11.08 6.30 20.29
N GLU A 124 -10.74 5.28 21.06
CA GLU A 124 -11.10 3.88 20.73
C GLU A 124 -12.63 3.68 20.59
N ASN A 125 -13.43 4.49 21.28
CA ASN A 125 -14.90 4.42 21.20
C ASN A 125 -15.44 4.81 19.82
N SER A 126 -14.67 5.57 19.04
CA SER A 126 -15.06 5.98 17.69
C SER A 126 -14.74 4.92 16.62
N ILE A 127 -14.02 3.85 16.98
CA ILE A 127 -13.59 2.81 16.04
C ILE A 127 -14.76 2.26 15.21
N PRO A 128 -15.89 1.81 15.80
CA PRO A 128 -16.99 1.25 15.02
C PRO A 128 -17.59 2.22 14.01
N LEU A 129 -17.51 3.53 14.27
CA LEU A 129 -18.05 4.58 13.40
C LEU A 129 -17.05 4.99 12.32
N VAL A 130 -15.78 5.21 12.67
CA VAL A 130 -14.76 5.78 11.78
C VAL A 130 -14.11 4.70 10.91
N SER A 131 -13.89 3.51 11.47
CA SER A 131 -13.18 2.43 10.77
C SER A 131 -13.83 2.02 9.45
N PRO A 132 -15.16 1.87 9.31
CA PRO A 132 -15.77 1.56 8.02
C PRO A 132 -15.48 2.59 6.94
N PHE A 133 -15.52 3.89 7.25
CA PHE A 133 -15.19 4.94 6.27
C PHE A 133 -13.73 4.88 5.83
N VAL A 134 -12.81 4.69 6.79
CA VAL A 134 -11.38 4.51 6.50
C VAL A 134 -11.16 3.26 5.63
N GLY A 135 -11.87 2.18 5.93
CA GLY A 135 -11.87 0.95 5.15
C GLY A 135 -12.32 1.19 3.72
N LEU A 136 -13.50 1.78 3.53
CA LEU A 136 -14.06 2.09 2.22
C LEU A 136 -13.10 2.93 1.37
N LEU A 137 -12.60 4.04 1.94
CA LEU A 137 -11.67 4.93 1.24
C LEU A 137 -10.37 4.21 0.90
N SER A 138 -9.78 3.47 1.85
CA SER A 138 -8.54 2.73 1.59
C SER A 138 -8.74 1.61 0.58
N GLY A 139 -9.90 0.96 0.59
CA GLY A 139 -10.25 -0.09 -0.36
C GLY A 139 -10.44 0.47 -1.76
N PHE A 140 -11.15 1.59 -1.88
CA PHE A 140 -11.31 2.30 -3.15
C PHE A 140 -9.96 2.67 -3.76
N LEU A 141 -9.09 3.32 -2.98
CA LEU A 141 -7.73 3.67 -3.42
C LEU A 141 -6.91 2.43 -3.79
N ALA A 142 -6.99 1.35 -3.01
CA ALA A 142 -6.32 0.09 -3.33
C ALA A 142 -6.80 -0.49 -4.67
N GLY A 143 -8.11 -0.46 -4.95
CA GLY A 143 -8.69 -0.95 -6.20
C GLY A 143 -8.35 -0.07 -7.41
N THR A 144 -8.37 1.26 -7.25
CA THR A 144 -8.14 2.19 -8.37
C THR A 144 -6.67 2.42 -8.69
N THR A 145 -5.78 2.45 -7.69
CA THR A 145 -4.39 2.89 -7.88
C THR A 145 -3.36 1.92 -7.31
N GLY A 146 -3.78 0.86 -6.61
CA GLY A 146 -2.85 -0.05 -5.91
C GLY A 146 -2.16 0.59 -4.71
N ALA A 147 -2.49 1.84 -4.35
CA ALA A 147 -1.96 2.53 -3.17
C ALA A 147 -2.61 1.99 -1.90
N VAL A 148 -2.29 0.74 -1.58
CA VAL A 148 -2.84 0.05 -0.43
C VAL A 148 -2.38 0.75 0.85
N GLY A 149 -3.36 1.28 1.59
CA GLY A 149 -3.20 1.52 3.01
C GLY A 149 -2.78 2.90 3.47
N ILE A 150 -2.80 3.94 2.62
CA ILE A 150 -2.56 5.32 3.10
C ILE A 150 -3.56 5.71 4.20
N PRO A 151 -4.89 5.61 4.01
CA PRO A 151 -5.84 5.97 5.07
C PRO A 151 -5.70 5.06 6.31
N ILE A 152 -5.45 3.77 6.10
CA ILE A 152 -5.26 2.79 7.18
C ILE A 152 -4.03 3.13 8.03
N ALA A 153 -2.92 3.51 7.40
CA ALA A 153 -1.69 3.88 8.06
C ALA A 153 -1.87 5.09 8.98
N ILE A 154 -2.46 6.16 8.44
CA ILE A 154 -2.79 7.37 9.21
C ILE A 154 -3.69 6.98 10.37
N TYR A 155 -4.79 6.28 10.09
CA TYR A 155 -5.77 5.90 11.10
C TYR A 155 -5.18 5.05 12.23
N PHE A 156 -4.39 4.03 11.91
CA PHE A 156 -3.76 3.17 12.91
C PHE A 156 -2.67 3.87 13.72
N GLN A 157 -1.97 4.85 13.13
CA GLN A 157 -1.05 5.71 13.89
C GLN A 157 -1.80 6.58 14.91
N LEU A 158 -2.97 7.11 14.52
CA LEU A 158 -3.82 7.94 15.40
C LEU A 158 -4.41 7.16 16.58
N LEU A 159 -4.53 5.83 16.45
CA LEU A 159 -4.95 4.93 17.54
C LEU A 159 -3.84 4.62 18.56
N LYS A 160 -2.59 5.05 18.32
CA LYS A 160 -1.44 4.91 19.24
C LYS A 160 -1.25 3.48 19.78
N MET A 161 -1.50 2.47 18.94
CA MET A 161 -1.37 1.07 19.30
C MET A 161 0.09 0.72 19.64
N LYS A 162 0.28 -0.27 20.53
CA LYS A 162 1.60 -0.87 20.74
C LYS A 162 2.14 -1.41 19.41
N LYS A 163 3.45 -1.31 19.20
CA LYS A 163 4.12 -1.65 17.93
C LYS A 163 3.76 -3.04 17.39
N SER A 164 3.71 -4.06 18.25
CA SER A 164 3.32 -5.42 17.84
C SER A 164 1.88 -5.52 17.35
N ILE A 165 0.94 -4.85 18.03
CA ILE A 165 -0.47 -4.79 17.65
C ILE A 165 -0.63 -4.00 16.35
N PHE A 166 0.08 -2.87 16.20
CA PHE A 166 0.09 -2.06 14.99
C PHE A 166 0.53 -2.88 13.77
N VAL A 167 1.70 -3.52 13.85
CA VAL A 167 2.24 -4.35 12.76
C VAL A 167 1.28 -5.48 12.41
N GLN A 168 0.70 -6.16 13.41
CA GLN A 168 -0.27 -7.22 13.19
C GLN A 168 -1.56 -6.70 12.52
N ALA A 169 -2.08 -5.55 12.96
CA ALA A 169 -3.29 -4.94 12.39
C ALA A 169 -3.08 -4.54 10.93
N VAL A 170 -1.94 -3.92 10.61
CA VAL A 170 -1.55 -3.60 9.22
C VAL A 170 -1.42 -4.87 8.39
N GLY A 171 -0.77 -5.91 8.93
CA GLY A 171 -0.63 -7.21 8.28
C GLY A 171 -1.99 -7.83 7.92
N ILE A 172 -2.93 -7.86 8.87
CA ILE A 172 -4.30 -8.37 8.64
C ILE A 172 -5.00 -7.57 7.54
N GLN A 173 -4.94 -6.24 7.61
CA GLN A 173 -5.59 -5.36 6.64
C GLN A 173 -5.04 -5.52 5.22
N PHE A 174 -3.72 -5.58 5.08
CA PHE A 174 -3.08 -5.69 3.77
C PHE A 174 -3.19 -7.10 3.20
N LEU A 175 -3.20 -8.13 4.06
CA LEU A 175 -3.51 -9.49 3.63
C LEU A 175 -4.93 -9.57 3.09
N PHE A 176 -5.91 -9.10 3.85
CA PHE A 176 -7.31 -9.08 3.43
C PHE A 176 -7.48 -8.28 2.12
N THR A 177 -6.93 -7.07 2.07
CA THR A 177 -7.01 -6.22 0.88
C THR A 177 -6.34 -6.88 -0.33
N GLY A 178 -5.17 -7.51 -0.16
CA GLY A 178 -4.48 -8.23 -1.24
C GLY A 178 -5.31 -9.42 -1.77
N LEU A 179 -5.94 -10.19 -0.89
CA LEU A 179 -6.82 -11.29 -1.28
C LEU A 179 -8.07 -10.80 -2.01
N VAL A 180 -8.75 -9.78 -1.49
CA VAL A 180 -9.96 -9.23 -2.14
C VAL A 180 -9.60 -8.55 -3.46
N LEU A 181 -8.49 -7.81 -3.52
CA LEU A 181 -8.00 -7.19 -4.75
C LEU A 181 -7.66 -8.23 -5.81
N THR A 182 -7.06 -9.35 -5.42
CA THR A 182 -6.80 -10.47 -6.35
C THR A 182 -8.11 -10.94 -6.97
N PHE A 183 -9.15 -11.18 -6.16
CA PHE A 183 -10.45 -11.61 -6.67
C PHE A 183 -11.15 -10.54 -7.51
N ALA A 184 -11.06 -9.27 -7.13
CA ALA A 184 -11.64 -8.16 -7.89
C ALA A 184 -10.97 -8.01 -9.27
N LEU A 185 -9.64 -8.07 -9.34
CA LEU A 185 -8.91 -8.01 -10.61
C LEU A 185 -9.15 -9.25 -11.48
N PHE A 186 -9.30 -10.44 -10.87
CA PHE A 186 -9.70 -11.64 -11.60
C PHE A 186 -11.05 -11.43 -12.31
N ARG A 187 -12.04 -10.87 -11.58
CA ARG A 187 -13.38 -10.60 -12.11
C ARG A 187 -13.38 -9.60 -13.27
N GLU A 188 -12.52 -8.59 -13.20
CA GLU A 188 -12.37 -7.59 -14.28
C GLU A 188 -11.50 -8.11 -15.44
N GLY A 189 -11.02 -9.36 -15.40
CA GLY A 189 -10.15 -9.92 -16.45
C GLY A 189 -8.71 -9.42 -16.41
N GLY A 190 -8.32 -8.72 -15.34
CA GLY A 190 -7.01 -8.11 -15.15
C GLY A 190 -5.88 -9.08 -14.78
N LEU A 191 -6.21 -10.32 -14.39
CA LEU A 191 -5.22 -11.31 -13.97
C LEU A 191 -4.87 -12.30 -15.08
N GLN A 192 -3.87 -11.92 -15.87
CA GLN A 192 -3.25 -12.81 -16.85
C GLN A 192 -2.14 -13.65 -16.19
N ASN A 193 -1.86 -14.85 -16.73
CA ASN A 193 -0.81 -15.75 -16.23
C ASN A 193 0.57 -15.07 -16.09
N ASN A 194 0.91 -14.20 -17.05
CA ASN A 194 2.17 -13.47 -17.04
C ASN A 194 2.29 -12.49 -15.85
N ALA A 195 1.17 -11.91 -15.41
CA ALA A 195 1.15 -11.01 -14.27
C ALA A 195 1.39 -11.75 -12.95
N ILE A 196 0.84 -12.96 -12.80
CA ILE A 196 1.07 -13.81 -11.61
C ILE A 196 2.53 -14.26 -11.53
N ILE A 197 3.10 -14.68 -12.68
CA ILE A 197 4.52 -15.04 -12.77
C ILE A 197 5.39 -13.83 -12.42
N GLY A 198 5.11 -12.67 -13.02
CA GLY A 198 5.81 -11.42 -12.73
C GLY A 198 5.72 -11.01 -11.26
N SER A 199 4.54 -11.13 -10.65
CA SER A 199 4.32 -10.88 -9.21
C SER A 199 5.12 -11.84 -8.34
N THR A 200 5.18 -13.12 -8.72
CA THR A 200 5.97 -14.15 -8.02
C THR A 200 7.47 -13.84 -8.11
N ILE A 201 7.96 -13.46 -9.29
CA ILE A 201 9.37 -13.05 -9.46
C ILE A 201 9.67 -11.79 -8.64
N ALA A 202 8.74 -10.83 -8.58
CA ALA A 202 8.86 -9.61 -7.79
C ALA A 202 8.98 -9.84 -6.28
N LEU A 203 8.65 -11.04 -5.79
CA LEU A 203 8.90 -11.42 -4.40
C LEU A 203 10.39 -11.44 -4.07
N ILE A 204 11.26 -11.77 -5.03
CA ILE A 204 12.72 -11.82 -4.85
C ILE A 204 13.28 -10.43 -4.50
N PRO A 205 13.14 -9.39 -5.36
CA PRO A 205 13.62 -8.05 -5.01
C PRO A 205 12.90 -7.48 -3.79
N THR A 206 11.62 -7.81 -3.57
CA THR A 206 10.89 -7.45 -2.35
C THR A 206 11.57 -7.99 -1.10
N ALA A 207 11.89 -9.29 -1.07
CA ALA A 207 12.50 -9.94 0.08
C ALA A 207 13.91 -9.41 0.35
N LEU A 208 14.71 -9.23 -0.71
CA LEU A 208 16.03 -8.60 -0.63
C LEU A 208 15.94 -7.17 -0.08
N GLY A 209 14.98 -6.40 -0.57
CA GLY A 209 14.70 -5.06 -0.08
C GLY A 209 14.32 -5.06 1.40
N MET A 210 13.40 -5.94 1.81
CA MET A 210 12.99 -6.04 3.22
C MET A 210 14.16 -6.43 4.14
N TRP A 211 15.01 -7.36 3.71
CA TRP A 211 16.22 -7.73 4.44
C TRP A 211 17.20 -6.54 4.56
N PHE A 212 17.44 -5.81 3.47
CA PHE A 212 18.27 -4.61 3.50
C PHE A 212 17.67 -3.50 4.38
N GLY A 213 16.35 -3.30 4.31
CA GLY A 213 15.63 -2.37 5.17
C GLY A 213 15.75 -2.74 6.66
N TRP A 214 15.70 -4.03 6.99
CA TRP A 214 15.95 -4.50 8.35
C TRP A 214 17.37 -4.16 8.84
N LEU A 215 18.39 -4.28 7.96
CA LEU A 215 19.77 -3.85 8.28
C LEU A 215 19.87 -2.33 8.53
N ILE A 216 19.22 -1.51 7.69
CA ILE A 216 19.19 -0.05 7.84
C ILE A 216 18.54 0.35 9.16
N ARG A 217 17.45 -0.33 9.54
CA ARG A 217 16.70 -0.05 10.77
C ARG A 217 17.57 -0.10 12.03
N ASN A 218 18.62 -0.92 12.03
CA ASN A 218 19.55 -1.04 13.16
C ASN A 218 20.62 0.08 13.18
N ARG A 219 20.74 0.87 12.11
CA ARG A 219 21.77 1.92 11.94
C ARG A 219 21.22 3.34 11.83
N VAL A 220 19.95 3.50 11.43
CA VAL A 220 19.30 4.79 11.22
C VAL A 220 18.04 4.87 12.06
N SER A 221 17.78 6.02 12.69
CA SER A 221 16.52 6.19 13.42
C SER A 221 15.33 6.11 12.46
N GLU A 222 14.29 5.39 12.88
CA GLU A 222 13.06 5.19 12.10
C GLU A 222 12.48 6.55 11.63
N GLU A 223 12.59 7.57 12.47
CA GLU A 223 12.15 8.94 12.17
C GLU A 223 12.90 9.58 11.01
N LYS A 224 14.24 9.55 11.01
CA LYS A 224 15.05 10.14 9.92
C LYS A 224 14.76 9.47 8.59
N PHE A 225 14.62 8.14 8.61
CA PHE A 225 14.27 7.38 7.42
C PHE A 225 12.88 7.78 6.89
N ARG A 226 11.87 7.87 7.77
CA ARG A 226 10.52 8.28 7.39
C ARG A 226 10.50 9.68 6.78
N VAL A 227 11.20 10.66 7.37
CA VAL A 227 11.27 12.03 6.83
C VAL A 227 11.83 12.03 5.41
N CYS A 228 12.95 11.33 5.18
CA CYS A 228 13.54 11.18 3.84
C CYS A 228 12.54 10.55 2.85
N LEU A 229 11.88 9.46 3.25
CA LEU A 229 10.87 8.79 2.45
C LEU A 229 9.72 9.73 2.06
N TYR A 230 9.22 10.55 2.98
CA TYR A 230 8.11 11.46 2.69
C TYR A 230 8.51 12.55 1.68
N PHE A 231 9.75 13.05 1.72
CA PHE A 231 10.24 13.94 0.67
C PHE A 231 10.28 13.25 -0.69
N VAL A 232 10.83 12.03 -0.77
CA VAL A 232 10.86 11.25 -2.02
C VAL A 232 9.45 11.02 -2.55
N LEU A 233 8.52 10.58 -1.69
CA LEU A 233 7.12 10.37 -2.07
C LEU A 233 6.46 11.68 -2.52
N LEU A 234 6.77 12.81 -1.88
CA LEU A 234 6.24 14.12 -2.30
C LEU A 234 6.67 14.46 -3.73
N PHE A 235 7.96 14.30 -4.06
CA PHE A 235 8.44 14.52 -5.42
C PHE A 235 7.80 13.57 -6.45
N ILE A 236 7.63 12.29 -6.08
CA ILE A 236 6.95 11.33 -6.96
C ILE A 236 5.49 11.73 -7.15
N GLY A 237 4.78 12.09 -6.08
CA GLY A 237 3.39 12.55 -6.13
C GLY A 237 3.21 13.76 -7.03
N LEU A 238 4.09 14.76 -6.93
CA LEU A 238 4.11 15.93 -7.82
C LEU A 238 4.35 15.53 -9.28
N ASN A 239 5.27 14.58 -9.54
CA ASN A 239 5.51 14.09 -10.89
C ASN A 239 4.32 13.30 -11.46
N LEU A 240 3.59 12.54 -10.65
CA LEU A 240 2.37 11.84 -11.08
C LEU A 240 1.27 12.84 -11.49
N ILE A 241 1.09 13.91 -10.72
CA ILE A 241 0.17 15.01 -11.08
C ILE A 241 0.60 15.64 -12.41
N ARG A 242 1.90 15.97 -12.55
CA ARG A 242 2.44 16.55 -13.78
C ARG A 242 2.18 15.65 -14.99
N LYS A 243 2.48 14.35 -14.89
CA LYS A 243 2.29 13.36 -15.96
C LYS A 243 0.82 13.17 -16.35
N GLY A 244 -0.10 13.41 -15.43
CA GLY A 244 -1.53 13.39 -15.75
C GLY A 244 -2.01 14.67 -16.45
N ILE A 245 -1.33 15.81 -16.26
CA ILE A 245 -1.74 17.08 -16.88
C ILE A 245 -1.06 17.30 -18.24
N PHE A 246 0.20 16.87 -18.38
CA PHE A 246 1.06 17.06 -19.54
C PHE A 246 1.66 15.73 -20.00
#